data_AF-A0A6N6N170-F1
#
_entry.id   AF-A0A6N6N170-F1
#
_cell.length_a   1.000
_cell.length_b   1.000
_cell.length_c   1.000
_cell.angle_alpha   90.00
_cell.angle_beta   90.00
_cell.angle_gamma   90.00
#
_symmetry.space_group_name_H-M   'P 1'
#
loop_
_entity.id
_entity.type
_entity.pdbx_description
1 polymer ?
#
loop_
_entity_poly.entity_id
_entity_poly.type
_entity_poly.pdbx_seq_one_letter_code
_entity_poly.pdbx_strand_id
1 'polypeptide(L)'
;MRFFAIRKNIAVCTLLLGASLLVPAAAMATPPGSVGEKNFGRAIIALRGNNDATTAAGYFKRAADAFAQLMTNNAEAGKKTRLSRLLMAGMSSYHAGNMQQAEKIMSAAANDSTAWEAPLYAGLALARMGKSAEAAAMWQRFSPDAGQRMIGEALAAQITGLQDKTIAPQQAAEAVEAAMLQQFSRNEHSVSQRSLAAQNKCSGRFWWRYAKSRCQDTLLLRD
;
A
#
# COMPACT_ATOMS: atom_id res chain seq x y z
N MET A 1 -40.03 79.70 -16.90
CA MET A 1 -38.75 79.11 -17.37
C MET A 1 -38.42 77.90 -16.51
N ARG A 2 -38.04 76.80 -17.15
CA ARG A 2 -37.97 75.43 -16.61
C ARG A 2 -36.65 75.21 -15.86
N PHE A 3 -36.71 74.67 -14.65
CA PHE A 3 -35.63 73.88 -14.06
C PHE A 3 -36.24 72.64 -13.38
N PHE A 4 -36.17 71.50 -14.06
CA PHE A 4 -36.52 70.20 -13.51
C PHE A 4 -35.44 69.19 -13.93
N ALA A 5 -35.02 68.39 -12.95
CA ALA A 5 -34.43 67.06 -13.08
C ALA A 5 -33.04 66.92 -13.73
N ILE A 6 -32.00 66.90 -12.90
CA ILE A 6 -30.82 66.05 -13.13
C ILE A 6 -30.91 64.91 -12.12
N ARG A 7 -31.53 63.81 -12.57
CA ARG A 7 -31.73 62.57 -11.81
C ARG A 7 -30.43 61.77 -11.76
N LYS A 8 -30.02 61.42 -10.54
CA LYS A 8 -29.62 60.08 -10.08
C LYS A 8 -29.34 59.09 -11.22
N ASN A 9 -28.10 58.93 -11.66
CA ASN A 9 -27.67 57.84 -12.55
C ASN A 9 -26.15 57.58 -12.48
N ILE A 10 -25.55 57.70 -11.30
CA ILE A 10 -24.13 57.36 -11.07
C ILE A 10 -24.01 56.60 -9.74
N ALA A 11 -24.77 55.51 -9.59
CA ALA A 11 -24.65 54.67 -8.38
C ALA A 11 -25.05 53.20 -8.61
N VAL A 12 -25.19 52.74 -9.86
CA VAL A 12 -25.72 51.38 -10.14
C VAL A 12 -24.80 50.54 -11.06
N CYS A 13 -23.65 51.05 -11.51
CA CYS A 13 -22.74 50.30 -12.39
C CYS A 13 -21.48 49.74 -11.72
N THR A 14 -21.37 49.75 -10.38
CA THR A 14 -20.16 49.28 -9.66
C THR A 14 -20.47 48.13 -8.68
N LEU A 15 -21.43 47.27 -9.00
CA LEU A 15 -21.81 46.12 -8.18
C LEU A 15 -21.94 44.80 -8.97
N LEU A 16 -21.33 44.72 -10.16
CA LEU A 16 -21.35 43.53 -11.03
C LEU A 16 -19.95 43.06 -11.48
N LEU A 17 -18.89 43.42 -10.75
CA LEU A 17 -17.50 43.13 -11.10
C LEU A 17 -16.71 42.42 -9.97
N GLY A 18 -17.41 41.66 -9.11
CA GLY A 18 -16.81 41.01 -7.95
C GLY A 18 -17.20 39.55 -7.74
N ALA A 19 -17.51 38.77 -8.79
CA ALA A 19 -18.04 37.41 -8.64
C ALA A 19 -17.41 36.33 -9.54
N SER A 20 -16.20 36.54 -10.08
CA SER A 20 -15.69 35.64 -11.15
C SER A 20 -14.33 34.96 -10.89
N LEU A 21 -13.82 34.87 -9.65
CA LEU A 21 -12.51 34.24 -9.39
C LEU A 21 -12.44 33.28 -8.19
N LEU A 22 -13.55 32.61 -7.85
CA LEU A 22 -13.49 31.37 -7.06
C LEU A 22 -13.69 30.19 -8.00
N VAL A 23 -12.75 29.99 -8.94
CA VAL A 23 -12.58 28.67 -9.53
C VAL A 23 -11.96 27.81 -8.42
N PRO A 24 -12.68 26.82 -7.86
CA PRO A 24 -12.06 25.94 -6.89
C PRO A 24 -10.90 25.23 -7.58
N ALA A 25 -9.68 25.45 -7.09
CA ALA A 25 -8.46 24.77 -7.51
C ALA A 25 -8.46 23.25 -7.19
N ALA A 26 -9.63 22.63 -7.13
CA ALA A 26 -9.84 21.22 -6.83
C ALA A 26 -9.54 20.29 -8.04
N ALA A 27 -9.29 20.85 -9.23
CA ALA A 27 -9.26 20.09 -10.48
C ALA A 27 -7.92 19.42 -10.84
N MET A 28 -6.87 19.52 -10.01
CA MET A 28 -5.54 18.96 -10.33
C MET A 28 -4.92 18.13 -9.19
N ALA A 29 -5.69 17.74 -8.18
CA ALA A 29 -5.17 16.84 -7.16
C ALA A 29 -4.90 15.45 -7.76
N THR A 30 -3.64 15.01 -7.72
CA THR A 30 -3.25 13.67 -8.18
C THR A 30 -4.12 12.63 -7.45
N PRO A 31 -4.77 11.68 -8.16
CA PRO A 31 -5.64 10.70 -7.52
C PRO A 31 -4.93 9.95 -6.38
N PRO A 32 -5.57 9.76 -5.20
CA PRO A 32 -4.90 9.16 -4.03
C PRO A 32 -4.28 7.79 -4.33
N GLY A 33 -4.91 6.98 -5.19
CA GLY A 33 -4.34 5.70 -5.60
C GLY A 33 -2.99 5.81 -6.33
N SER A 34 -2.78 6.85 -7.14
CA SER A 34 -1.51 7.09 -7.83
C SER A 34 -0.43 7.58 -6.84
N VAL A 35 -0.82 8.44 -5.89
CA VAL A 35 0.07 8.88 -4.80
C VAL A 35 0.51 7.69 -3.95
N GLY A 36 -0.43 6.80 -3.59
CA GLY A 36 -0.17 5.58 -2.84
C GLY A 36 0.80 4.65 -3.56
N GLU A 37 0.53 4.35 -4.84
CA GLU A 37 1.39 3.48 -5.65
C GLU A 37 2.82 4.01 -5.80
N LYS A 38 2.97 5.33 -6.02
CA LYS A 38 4.29 5.97 -6.16
C LYS A 38 5.08 5.92 -4.86
N ASN A 39 4.44 6.23 -3.73
CA ASN A 39 5.12 6.16 -2.42
C ASN A 39 5.42 4.72 -2.02
N PHE A 40 4.54 3.76 -2.32
CA PHE A 40 4.82 2.34 -2.12
C PHE A 40 6.05 1.89 -2.91
N GLY A 41 6.16 2.28 -4.19
CA GLY A 41 7.34 2.00 -5.01
C GLY A 41 8.63 2.55 -4.39
N ARG A 42 8.62 3.83 -3.97
CA ARG A 42 9.75 4.46 -3.27
C ARG A 42 10.11 3.75 -1.96
N ALA A 43 9.11 3.28 -1.22
CA ALA A 43 9.31 2.54 0.02
C ALA A 43 10.01 1.19 -0.24
N ILE A 44 9.59 0.44 -1.26
CA ILE A 44 10.23 -0.83 -1.65
C ILE A 44 11.68 -0.60 -2.09
N ILE A 45 11.95 0.45 -2.86
CA ILE A 45 13.32 0.81 -3.25
C ILE A 45 14.17 1.13 -2.02
N ALA A 46 13.68 1.96 -1.10
CA ALA A 46 14.41 2.27 0.13
C ALA A 46 14.67 1.01 0.96
N LEU A 47 13.65 0.15 1.16
CA LEU A 47 13.74 -1.04 1.99
C LEU A 47 14.65 -2.12 1.39
N ARG A 48 14.42 -2.51 0.13
CA ARG A 48 15.08 -3.67 -0.52
C ARG A 48 16.22 -3.29 -1.46
N GLY A 49 16.22 -2.06 -1.96
CA GLY A 49 17.29 -1.51 -2.80
C GLY A 49 18.42 -0.95 -1.97
N ASN A 50 18.08 -0.07 -1.01
CA ASN A 50 19.06 0.72 -0.26
C ASN A 50 19.27 0.23 1.17
N ASN A 51 18.49 -0.75 1.64
CA ASN A 51 18.50 -1.22 3.03
C ASN A 51 18.26 -0.08 4.06
N ASP A 52 17.46 0.93 3.69
CA ASP A 52 17.14 2.09 4.50
C ASP A 52 15.71 1.98 5.03
N ALA A 53 15.57 1.27 6.15
CA ALA A 53 14.28 1.02 6.79
C ALA A 53 13.60 2.30 7.31
N THR A 54 14.39 3.30 7.76
CA THR A 54 13.87 4.57 8.27
C THR A 54 13.20 5.37 7.16
N THR A 55 13.89 5.56 6.03
CA THR A 55 13.32 6.24 4.87
C THR A 55 12.14 5.45 4.30
N ALA A 56 12.25 4.12 4.25
CA ALA A 56 11.16 3.26 3.80
C ALA A 56 9.89 3.46 4.64
N ALA A 57 9.99 3.50 5.97
CA ALA A 57 8.86 3.71 6.87
C ALA A 57 8.14 5.06 6.57
N GLY A 58 8.90 6.12 6.30
CA GLY A 58 8.33 7.41 5.92
C GLY A 58 7.54 7.36 4.60
N TYR A 59 8.03 6.61 3.60
CA TYR A 59 7.29 6.39 2.36
C TYR A 59 6.09 5.47 2.53
N PHE A 60 6.21 4.40 3.33
CA PHE A 60 5.09 3.51 3.64
C PHE A 60 3.96 4.24 4.36
N LYS A 61 4.27 5.14 5.30
CA LYS A 61 3.27 5.98 5.97
C LYS A 61 2.48 6.82 4.96
N ARG A 62 3.18 7.57 4.09
CA ARG A 62 2.52 8.37 3.04
C ARG A 62 1.68 7.51 2.08
N ALA A 63 2.14 6.31 1.77
CA ALA A 63 1.39 5.36 0.95
C ALA A 63 0.13 4.86 1.68
N ALA A 64 0.23 4.52 2.96
CA ALA A 64 -0.90 4.08 3.79
C ALA A 64 -1.98 5.17 3.87
N ASP A 65 -1.60 6.42 4.13
CA ASP A 65 -2.53 7.56 4.20
C ASP A 65 -3.27 7.76 2.87
N ALA A 66 -2.52 7.74 1.75
CA ALA A 66 -3.11 7.90 0.42
C ALA A 66 -4.04 6.75 0.03
N PHE A 67 -3.72 5.51 0.40
CA PHE A 67 -4.59 4.37 0.17
C PHE A 67 -5.81 4.36 1.11
N ALA A 68 -5.68 4.83 2.34
CA ALA A 68 -6.82 5.03 3.24
C ALA A 68 -7.82 5.99 2.60
N GLN A 69 -7.35 7.14 2.10
CA GLN A 69 -8.20 8.08 1.38
C GLN A 69 -8.84 7.44 0.13
N LEU A 70 -8.08 6.67 -0.67
CA LEU A 70 -8.63 5.96 -1.81
C LEU A 70 -9.78 5.02 -1.41
N MET A 71 -9.61 4.25 -0.33
CA MET A 71 -10.60 3.29 0.14
C MET A 71 -11.86 4.01 0.63
N THR A 72 -11.73 5.13 1.34
CA THR A 72 -12.85 5.99 1.72
C THR A 72 -13.60 6.50 0.50
N ASN A 73 -12.91 7.10 -0.47
CA ASN A 73 -13.52 7.62 -1.69
C ASN A 73 -14.24 6.51 -2.48
N ASN A 74 -13.65 5.31 -2.55
CA ASN A 74 -14.27 4.17 -3.21
C ASN A 74 -15.54 3.71 -2.47
N ALA A 75 -15.50 3.64 -1.14
CA ALA A 75 -16.65 3.25 -0.33
C ALA A 75 -17.82 4.23 -0.48
N GLU A 76 -17.54 5.55 -0.40
CA GLU A 76 -18.53 6.61 -0.63
C GLU A 76 -19.13 6.54 -2.05
N ALA A 77 -18.32 6.15 -3.03
CA ALA A 77 -18.77 5.96 -4.41
C ALA A 77 -19.36 4.56 -4.70
N GLY A 78 -19.54 3.69 -3.71
CA GLY A 78 -20.04 2.32 -3.89
C GLY A 78 -19.13 1.41 -4.74
N LYS A 79 -17.84 1.74 -4.86
CA LYS A 79 -16.85 1.03 -5.66
C LYS A 79 -15.97 0.14 -4.80
N LYS A 80 -15.57 -1.02 -5.34
CA LYS A 80 -14.56 -1.89 -4.71
C LYS A 80 -13.15 -1.39 -5.02
N THR A 81 -12.28 -1.37 -4.02
CA THR A 81 -10.85 -1.14 -4.23
C THR A 81 -10.21 -2.36 -4.89
N ARG A 82 -9.43 -2.14 -5.95
CA ARG A 82 -8.71 -3.21 -6.66
C ARG A 82 -7.77 -3.96 -5.69
N LEU A 83 -7.74 -5.30 -5.78
CA LEU A 83 -6.94 -6.16 -4.91
C LEU A 83 -5.48 -5.71 -4.77
N SER A 84 -4.78 -5.39 -5.87
CA SER A 84 -3.38 -4.95 -5.76
C SER A 84 -3.19 -3.71 -4.89
N ARG A 85 -4.15 -2.77 -4.91
CA ARG A 85 -4.12 -1.57 -4.07
C ARG A 85 -4.48 -1.88 -2.62
N LEU A 86 -5.39 -2.83 -2.38
CA LEU A 86 -5.66 -3.33 -1.03
C LEU A 86 -4.41 -3.96 -0.41
N LEU A 87 -3.71 -4.82 -1.17
CA LEU A 87 -2.47 -5.44 -0.69
C LEU A 87 -1.39 -4.39 -0.43
N MET A 88 -1.17 -3.44 -1.35
CA MET A 88 -0.24 -2.33 -1.10
C MET A 88 -0.64 -1.52 0.15
N ALA A 89 -1.93 -1.24 0.36
CA ALA A 89 -2.42 -0.52 1.54
C ALA A 89 -2.13 -1.27 2.85
N GLY A 90 -2.37 -2.58 2.89
CA GLY A 90 -2.09 -3.40 4.07
C GLY A 90 -0.59 -3.51 4.37
N MET A 91 0.24 -3.73 3.35
CA MET A 91 1.71 -3.78 3.48
C MET A 91 2.24 -2.42 3.97
N SER A 92 1.77 -1.33 3.38
CA SER A 92 2.10 0.03 3.81
C SER A 92 1.71 0.29 5.25
N SER A 93 0.51 -0.14 5.67
CA SER A 93 0.05 0.03 7.04
C SER A 93 0.94 -0.76 8.02
N TYR A 94 1.32 -1.99 7.66
CA TYR A 94 2.21 -2.82 8.45
C TYR A 94 3.57 -2.15 8.67
N HIS A 95 4.25 -1.77 7.59
CA HIS A 95 5.56 -1.13 7.66
C HIS A 95 5.52 0.29 8.25
N ALA A 96 4.37 0.95 8.26
CA ALA A 96 4.17 2.22 8.94
C ALA A 96 3.88 2.07 10.46
N GLY A 97 3.82 0.84 10.99
CA GLY A 97 3.55 0.58 12.40
C GLY A 97 2.07 0.46 12.77
N ASN A 98 1.15 0.58 11.81
CA ASN A 98 -0.29 0.50 12.06
C ASN A 98 -0.79 -0.96 11.92
N MET A 99 -0.50 -1.77 12.93
CA MET A 99 -0.76 -3.22 12.92
C MET A 99 -2.25 -3.56 12.83
N GLN A 100 -3.11 -2.83 13.54
CA GLN A 100 -4.56 -3.06 13.51
C GLN A 100 -5.14 -2.80 12.12
N GLN A 101 -4.73 -1.72 11.46
CA GLN A 101 -5.19 -1.42 10.11
C GLN A 101 -4.63 -2.41 9.09
N ALA A 102 -3.38 -2.83 9.24
CA ALA A 102 -2.76 -3.84 8.40
C ALA A 102 -3.51 -5.17 8.47
N GLU A 103 -3.76 -5.66 9.70
CA GLU A 103 -4.54 -6.87 9.96
C GLU A 103 -5.93 -6.77 9.32
N LYS A 104 -6.69 -5.69 9.59
CA LYS A 104 -8.03 -5.51 9.05
C LYS A 104 -8.07 -5.58 7.52
N ILE A 105 -7.16 -4.88 6.84
CA ILE A 105 -7.11 -4.87 5.37
C ILE A 105 -6.73 -6.25 4.84
N MET A 106 -5.72 -6.87 5.43
CA MET A 106 -5.15 -8.12 4.93
C MET A 106 -6.06 -9.31 5.23
N SER A 107 -6.69 -9.39 6.39
CA SER A 107 -7.68 -10.42 6.72
C SER A 107 -8.86 -10.40 5.74
N ALA A 108 -9.31 -9.21 5.33
CA ALA A 108 -10.36 -9.08 4.30
C ALA A 108 -9.88 -9.54 2.92
N ALA A 109 -8.62 -9.28 2.56
CA ALA A 109 -8.02 -9.69 1.29
C ALA A 109 -7.67 -11.19 1.24
N ALA A 110 -7.48 -11.85 2.38
CA ALA A 110 -7.06 -13.25 2.48
C ALA A 110 -8.10 -14.28 1.99
N ASN A 111 -9.30 -13.83 1.62
CA ASN A 111 -10.31 -14.67 0.99
C ASN A 111 -10.04 -14.87 -0.52
N ASP A 112 -9.16 -14.08 -1.12
CA ASP A 112 -8.73 -14.24 -2.51
C ASP A 112 -7.50 -15.16 -2.56
N SER A 113 -7.63 -16.31 -3.23
CA SER A 113 -6.55 -17.32 -3.31
C SER A 113 -5.31 -16.84 -4.07
N THR A 114 -5.41 -15.76 -4.85
CA THR A 114 -4.27 -15.17 -5.57
C THR A 114 -3.47 -14.17 -4.73
N ALA A 115 -4.00 -13.82 -3.55
CA ALA A 115 -3.47 -12.83 -2.62
C ALA A 115 -2.63 -13.47 -1.50
N TRP A 116 -1.59 -14.22 -1.83
CA TRP A 116 -0.76 -14.90 -0.82
C TRP A 116 -0.12 -13.94 0.20
N GLU A 117 0.09 -12.66 -0.15
CA GLU A 117 0.59 -11.65 0.79
C GLU A 117 -0.38 -11.38 1.93
N ALA A 118 -1.68 -11.60 1.70
CA ALA A 118 -2.72 -11.29 2.68
C ALA A 118 -2.59 -12.13 3.96
N PRO A 119 -2.62 -13.48 3.93
CA PRO A 119 -2.41 -14.26 5.15
C PRO A 119 -1.02 -14.02 5.78
N LEU A 120 0.01 -13.78 4.96
CA LEU A 120 1.35 -13.47 5.45
C LEU A 120 1.37 -12.19 6.32
N TYR A 121 0.92 -11.07 5.76
CA TYR A 121 0.96 -9.77 6.44
C TYR A 121 -0.09 -9.62 7.54
N ALA A 122 -1.26 -10.27 7.41
CA ALA A 122 -2.22 -10.35 8.50
C ALA A 122 -1.63 -11.11 9.71
N GLY A 123 -1.00 -12.27 9.47
CA GLY A 123 -0.36 -13.03 10.55
C GLY A 123 0.84 -12.30 11.17
N LEU A 124 1.64 -11.59 10.37
CA LEU A 124 2.71 -10.71 10.87
C LEU A 124 2.15 -9.61 11.79
N ALA A 125 1.08 -8.92 11.37
CA ALA A 125 0.44 -7.89 12.18
C ALA A 125 -0.10 -8.45 13.50
N LEU A 126 -0.77 -9.62 13.46
CA LEU A 126 -1.27 -10.32 14.64
C LEU A 126 -0.12 -10.71 15.59
N ALA A 127 0.97 -11.25 15.06
CA ALA A 127 2.15 -11.61 15.84
C ALA A 127 2.79 -10.38 16.50
N ARG A 128 2.94 -9.26 15.78
CA ARG A 128 3.44 -8.00 16.35
C ARG A 128 2.53 -7.44 17.45
N MET A 129 1.21 -7.72 17.39
CA MET A 129 0.25 -7.41 18.46
C MET A 129 0.20 -8.45 19.59
N GLY A 130 1.06 -9.48 19.59
CA GLY A 130 1.10 -10.50 20.64
C GLY A 130 0.05 -11.61 20.53
N LYS A 131 -0.67 -11.69 19.41
CA LYS A 131 -1.80 -12.60 19.22
C LYS A 131 -1.35 -13.92 18.58
N SER A 132 -0.64 -14.76 19.35
CA SER A 132 0.02 -15.97 18.85
C SER A 132 -0.91 -16.94 18.11
N ALA A 133 -2.06 -17.29 18.71
CA ALA A 133 -2.99 -18.26 18.12
C ALA A 133 -3.61 -17.74 16.81
N GLU A 134 -3.99 -16.47 16.78
CA GLU A 134 -4.56 -15.83 15.59
C GLU A 134 -3.50 -15.70 14.48
N ALA A 135 -2.26 -15.37 14.82
CA ALA A 135 -1.15 -15.31 13.86
C ALA A 135 -0.90 -16.69 13.21
N ALA A 136 -0.82 -17.75 14.01
CA ALA A 136 -0.64 -19.12 13.52
C ALA A 136 -1.81 -19.54 12.61
N ALA A 137 -3.05 -19.31 13.03
CA ALA A 137 -4.24 -19.62 12.23
C ALA A 137 -4.26 -18.86 10.89
N MET A 138 -3.83 -17.60 10.89
CA MET A 138 -3.74 -16.82 9.67
C MET A 138 -2.64 -17.34 8.73
N TRP A 139 -1.47 -17.68 9.27
CA TRP A 139 -0.37 -18.22 8.47
C TRP A 139 -0.65 -19.62 7.90
N GLN A 140 -1.48 -20.44 8.55
CA GLN A 140 -1.96 -21.71 7.98
C GLN A 140 -2.77 -21.52 6.69
N ARG A 141 -3.31 -20.33 6.44
CA ARG A 141 -4.01 -19.99 5.18
C ARG A 141 -3.05 -19.64 4.05
N PHE A 142 -1.74 -19.56 4.31
CA PHE A 142 -0.74 -19.30 3.28
C PHE A 142 -0.69 -20.48 2.30
N SER A 143 -0.89 -20.20 1.02
CA SER A 143 -0.88 -21.27 0.00
C SER A 143 0.54 -21.79 -0.23
N PRO A 144 0.77 -23.12 -0.12
CA PRO A 144 2.07 -23.71 -0.46
C PRO A 144 2.43 -23.52 -1.94
N ASP A 145 1.43 -23.33 -2.81
CA ASP A 145 1.60 -23.13 -4.26
C ASP A 145 1.93 -21.68 -4.63
N ALA A 146 2.09 -20.78 -3.66
CA ALA A 146 2.43 -19.38 -3.90
C ALA A 146 3.83 -19.15 -4.53
N GLY A 147 4.64 -20.22 -4.63
CA GLY A 147 6.00 -20.17 -5.18
C GLY A 147 6.99 -19.43 -4.30
N GLN A 148 6.67 -19.25 -3.01
CA GLN A 148 7.48 -18.53 -2.02
C GLN A 148 8.10 -19.50 -1.01
N ARG A 149 8.96 -20.42 -1.48
CA ARG A 149 9.51 -21.52 -0.67
C ARG A 149 10.09 -21.10 0.68
N MET A 150 10.94 -20.07 0.71
CA MET A 150 11.61 -19.62 1.94
C MET A 150 10.61 -19.08 2.96
N ILE A 151 9.57 -18.37 2.48
CA ILE A 151 8.49 -17.89 3.34
C ILE A 151 7.69 -19.07 3.88
N GLY A 152 7.30 -20.03 3.02
CA GLY A 152 6.54 -21.21 3.43
C GLY A 152 7.26 -22.05 4.50
N GLU A 153 8.57 -22.27 4.34
CA GLU A 153 9.40 -22.99 5.32
C GLU A 153 9.47 -22.25 6.67
N ALA A 154 9.67 -20.92 6.64
CA ALA A 154 9.68 -20.12 7.85
C ALA A 154 8.33 -20.13 8.57
N LEU A 155 7.23 -19.98 7.82
CA LEU A 155 5.87 -20.03 8.38
C LEU A 155 5.59 -21.37 9.04
N ALA A 156 5.92 -22.49 8.39
CA ALA A 156 5.71 -23.82 8.96
C ALA A 156 6.43 -23.99 10.31
N ALA A 157 7.69 -23.55 10.40
CA ALA A 157 8.45 -23.60 11.65
C ALA A 157 7.84 -22.69 12.74
N GLN A 158 7.44 -21.46 12.39
CA GLN A 158 6.89 -20.52 13.35
C GLN A 158 5.48 -20.90 13.81
N ILE A 159 4.64 -21.49 12.95
CA ILE A 159 3.30 -21.97 13.33
C ILE A 159 3.42 -22.98 14.46
N THR A 160 4.26 -24.01 14.31
CA THR A 160 4.48 -25.03 15.34
C THR A 160 4.98 -24.40 16.64
N GLY A 161 5.99 -23.52 16.56
CA GLY A 161 6.53 -22.87 17.74
C GLY A 161 5.50 -22.01 18.49
N LEU A 162 4.63 -21.29 17.76
CA LEU A 162 3.56 -20.48 18.37
C LEU A 162 2.48 -21.34 19.02
N GLN A 163 2.13 -22.47 18.40
CA GLN A 163 1.13 -23.41 18.93
C GLN A 163 1.62 -24.09 20.21
N ASP A 164 2.89 -24.51 20.23
CA ASP A 164 3.53 -25.14 21.38
C ASP A 164 3.98 -24.12 22.44
N LYS A 165 3.83 -22.81 22.16
CA LYS A 165 4.27 -21.70 23.00
C LYS A 165 5.77 -21.73 23.32
N THR A 166 6.57 -22.29 22.41
CA THR A 166 8.03 -22.38 22.54
C THR A 166 8.76 -21.15 22.01
N ILE A 167 8.07 -20.31 21.24
CA ILE A 167 8.58 -19.02 20.75
C ILE A 167 7.61 -17.89 21.07
N ALA A 168 8.14 -16.69 21.33
CA ALA A 168 7.34 -15.49 21.48
C ALA A 168 6.82 -14.99 20.12
N PRO A 169 5.64 -14.36 20.05
CA PRO A 169 5.07 -13.89 18.79
C PRO A 169 5.92 -12.82 18.09
N GLN A 170 6.63 -11.96 18.84
CA GLN A 170 7.57 -11.01 18.24
C GLN A 170 8.76 -11.71 17.57
N GLN A 171 9.31 -12.75 18.19
CA GLN A 171 10.41 -13.54 17.62
C GLN A 171 9.95 -14.27 16.35
N ALA A 172 8.73 -14.83 16.36
CA ALA A 172 8.13 -15.44 15.19
C ALA A 172 8.00 -14.44 14.03
N ALA A 173 7.51 -13.22 14.32
CA ALA A 173 7.38 -12.17 13.30
C ALA A 173 8.74 -11.80 12.67
N GLU A 174 9.78 -11.65 13.49
CA GLU A 174 11.14 -11.33 13.03
C GLU A 174 11.73 -12.42 12.13
N ALA A 175 11.55 -13.69 12.51
CA ALA A 175 12.00 -14.83 11.70
C ALA A 175 11.30 -14.87 10.34
N VAL A 176 9.98 -14.64 10.31
CA VAL A 176 9.20 -14.60 9.07
C VAL A 176 9.61 -13.42 8.18
N GLU A 177 9.81 -12.23 8.75
CA GLU A 177 10.28 -11.05 8.01
C GLU A 177 11.66 -11.28 7.40
N ALA A 178 12.59 -11.90 8.13
CA ALA A 178 13.91 -12.24 7.63
C ALA A 178 13.82 -13.19 6.41
N ALA A 179 13.00 -14.24 6.49
CA ALA A 179 12.75 -15.14 5.37
C ALA A 179 12.08 -14.42 4.18
N MET A 180 11.22 -13.45 4.45
CA MET A 180 10.55 -12.62 3.43
C MET A 180 11.57 -11.78 2.64
N LEU A 181 12.51 -11.13 3.32
CA LEU A 181 13.59 -10.36 2.69
C LEU A 181 14.50 -11.25 1.85
N GLN A 182 14.85 -12.45 2.34
CA GLN A 182 15.64 -13.42 1.58
C GLN A 182 14.90 -13.91 0.33
N GLN A 183 13.61 -14.26 0.45
CA GLN A 183 12.78 -14.68 -0.67
C GLN A 183 12.69 -13.58 -1.74
N PHE A 184 12.44 -12.34 -1.34
CA PHE A 184 12.35 -11.22 -2.28
C PHE A 184 13.67 -10.92 -2.96
N SER A 185 14.78 -10.93 -2.23
CA SER A 185 16.11 -10.80 -2.82
C SER A 185 16.35 -11.89 -3.86
N ARG A 186 16.02 -13.15 -3.55
CA ARG A 186 16.12 -14.25 -4.52
C ARG A 186 15.22 -14.03 -5.75
N ASN A 187 13.97 -13.62 -5.55
CA ASN A 187 13.03 -13.37 -6.65
C ASN A 187 13.56 -12.32 -7.64
N GLU A 188 14.20 -11.27 -7.13
CA GLU A 188 14.78 -10.20 -7.95
C GLU A 188 15.97 -10.66 -8.80
N HIS A 189 16.81 -11.56 -8.29
CA HIS A 189 18.06 -11.98 -8.95
C HIS A 189 17.91 -13.26 -9.79
N SER A 190 17.01 -14.15 -9.42
CA SER A 190 16.96 -15.52 -9.97
C SER A 190 15.82 -15.77 -10.97
N VAL A 191 14.86 -14.86 -11.09
CA VAL A 191 13.70 -15.06 -11.96
C VAL A 191 13.78 -14.16 -13.19
N SER A 192 13.87 -14.78 -14.37
CA SER A 192 13.81 -14.05 -15.64
C SER A 192 12.45 -13.38 -15.81
N GLN A 193 12.43 -12.08 -16.11
CA GLN A 193 11.18 -11.35 -16.39
C GLN A 193 10.36 -11.98 -17.54
N ARG A 194 11.00 -12.75 -18.44
CA ARG A 194 10.33 -13.47 -19.53
C ARG A 194 9.49 -14.65 -19.03
N SER A 195 9.88 -15.32 -17.95
CA SER A 195 9.17 -16.48 -17.41
C SER A 195 8.03 -16.11 -16.45
N LEU A 196 7.91 -14.83 -16.07
CA LEU A 196 6.85 -14.35 -15.20
C LEU A 196 5.51 -14.17 -15.94
N ALA A 197 4.41 -14.51 -15.27
CA ALA A 197 3.08 -14.10 -15.69
C ALA A 197 3.01 -12.56 -15.82
N ALA A 198 2.25 -12.05 -16.79
CA ALA A 198 2.21 -10.62 -17.11
C ALA A 198 1.92 -9.72 -15.90
N GLN A 199 1.06 -10.17 -14.99
CA GLN A 199 0.72 -9.44 -13.77
C GLN A 199 1.85 -9.29 -12.75
N ASN A 200 2.85 -10.16 -12.81
CA ASN A 200 4.00 -10.21 -11.90
C ASN A 200 5.26 -9.54 -12.47
N LYS A 201 5.26 -9.20 -13.77
CA LYS A 201 6.35 -8.45 -14.41
C LYS A 201 6.47 -7.05 -13.80
N CYS A 202 7.60 -6.36 -14.04
CA CYS A 202 7.80 -4.99 -13.52
C CYS A 202 6.76 -3.95 -13.98
N SER A 203 6.01 -4.21 -15.05
CA SER A 203 4.88 -3.38 -15.52
C SER A 203 3.51 -3.87 -15.02
N GLY A 204 3.49 -5.00 -14.33
CA GLY A 204 2.30 -5.68 -13.86
C GLY A 204 1.75 -5.11 -12.55
N ARG A 205 0.57 -5.60 -12.17
CA ARG A 205 -0.17 -5.13 -10.99
C ARG A 205 0.42 -5.63 -9.66
N PHE A 206 1.27 -6.66 -9.67
CA PHE A 206 1.92 -7.29 -8.51
C PHE A 206 3.45 -7.32 -8.68
N TRP A 207 4.01 -6.31 -9.37
CA TRP A 207 5.43 -6.23 -9.71
C TRP A 207 6.38 -6.40 -8.51
N TRP A 208 5.98 -5.95 -7.32
CA TRP A 208 6.81 -5.98 -6.10
C TRP A 208 7.20 -7.39 -5.65
N ARG A 209 6.47 -8.42 -6.12
CA ARG A 209 6.78 -9.82 -5.85
C ARG A 209 8.14 -10.25 -6.44
N TYR A 210 8.56 -9.61 -7.54
CA TYR A 210 9.76 -10.00 -8.31
C TYR A 210 10.63 -8.82 -8.77
N ALA A 211 10.31 -7.59 -8.38
CA ALA A 211 11.10 -6.41 -8.75
C ALA A 211 11.14 -5.39 -7.60
N LYS A 212 12.23 -4.59 -7.55
CA LYS A 212 12.41 -3.47 -6.61
C LYS A 212 11.65 -2.21 -7.03
N SER A 213 11.35 -2.06 -8.32
CA SER A 213 10.63 -0.92 -8.87
C SER A 213 9.82 -1.33 -10.09
N ARG A 214 8.91 -0.45 -10.52
CA ARG A 214 8.24 -0.60 -11.83
C ARG A 214 9.23 -0.33 -12.95
N CYS A 215 9.01 -0.92 -14.14
CA CYS A 215 9.93 -0.71 -15.26
C CYS A 215 10.07 0.78 -15.65
N GLN A 216 9.00 1.56 -15.46
CA GLN A 216 8.96 3.00 -15.79
C GLN A 216 9.74 3.85 -14.77
N ASP A 217 9.87 3.37 -13.53
CA ASP A 217 10.56 4.10 -12.46
C ASP A 217 12.08 3.88 -12.52
N THR A 218 12.54 2.82 -13.21
CA THR A 218 13.97 2.52 -13.37
C THR A 218 14.68 3.51 -14.29
N LEU A 219 13.94 4.19 -15.18
CA LEU A 219 14.48 5.22 -16.07
C LEU A 219 14.70 6.56 -15.36
N LEU A 220 14.00 6.82 -14.24
CA LEU A 220 14.07 8.08 -13.50
C LEU A 220 15.12 8.11 -12.38
N LEU A 221 15.89 7.02 -12.23
CA LEU A 221 16.95 6.89 -11.22
C LEU A 221 18.35 6.86 -11.85
N ARG A 222 18.45 7.15 -13.15
CA ARG A 222 19.72 7.23 -13.91
C ARG A 222 20.10 8.66 -14.33
N ASP A 223 19.32 9.64 -13.90
CA ASP A 223 19.63 11.08 -14.00
C ASP A 223 19.98 11.61 -12.60
#